data_AF-A0A2D4VFH1-F1
#
_entry.id   AF-A0A2D4VFH1-F1
#
_cell.length_a   1.000
_cell.length_b   1.000
_cell.length_c   1.000
_cell.angle_alpha   90.00
_cell.angle_beta   90.00
_cell.angle_gamma   90.00
#
_symmetry.space_group_name_H-M   'P 1'
#
loop_
_entity.id
_entity.type
_entity.pdbx_description
1 polymer ?
#
loop_
_entity_poly.entity_id
_entity_poly.type
_entity_poly.pdbx_seq_one_letter_code
_entity_poly.pdbx_strand_id
1 'polypeptide(L)'
;MSDTSESWRPGSFTKNFSWGKKENGLLKLHQAIRVGFDGVTEDVERETFRNRVKKEGLLDYIPVNFFLFNSSKGGANFIIADELVFQAINWNHSDSFDKLAIFAFNFSRVGKWRGAGPEQRYPALWARHYIKDRVANQFGWDTKKISANDIEAFVKNDPRYKAKTARKLSTNLYYLYSVSHLSDFSTNRVERWWVDCLFLALDRLIEDQKLDGIDIDGARYASILANSNFGDLSGQRSVEKDLAEKHLIALYDACGSRERFSEEHVRERTAVKIEDVEWVLANDVRPQGAVHPTNPRVLKSIPRACAMLAKYAGFEIIEADELEQFDPDKFAVERTRRILAELREQNIVPNMSAEELLKLTREK
;
A
#
# COMPACT_ATOMS: atom_id res chain seq x y z
N MET A 1 -17.66 6.91 -24.11
CA MET A 1 -17.51 5.82 -25.10
C MET A 1 -16.88 4.65 -24.36
N SER A 2 -17.56 3.51 -24.27
CA SER A 2 -17.02 2.32 -23.61
C SER A 2 -15.82 1.83 -24.40
N ASP A 3 -14.65 1.78 -23.76
CA ASP A 3 -13.45 1.18 -24.32
C ASP A 3 -13.73 -0.30 -24.61
N THR A 4 -13.95 -0.63 -25.87
CA THR A 4 -14.29 -1.98 -26.34
C THR A 4 -13.13 -2.97 -26.17
N SER A 5 -11.97 -2.53 -25.65
CA SER A 5 -10.80 -3.36 -25.37
C SER A 5 -10.83 -4.07 -24.01
N GLU A 6 -11.64 -3.61 -23.06
CA GLU A 6 -11.60 -4.09 -21.67
C GLU A 6 -12.63 -5.20 -21.40
N SER A 7 -12.18 -6.43 -21.10
CA SER A 7 -13.06 -7.55 -20.74
C SER A 7 -12.88 -7.96 -19.28
N TRP A 8 -13.96 -7.95 -18.51
CA TRP A 8 -13.94 -8.36 -17.11
C TRP A 8 -14.30 -9.83 -16.95
N ARG A 9 -13.34 -10.62 -16.46
CA ARG A 9 -13.49 -12.05 -16.22
C ARG A 9 -13.15 -12.37 -14.76
N PRO A 10 -14.13 -12.79 -13.94
CA PRO A 10 -13.88 -13.04 -12.51
C PRO A 10 -13.01 -14.29 -12.25
N GLY A 11 -12.82 -15.18 -13.23
CA GLY A 11 -11.82 -16.26 -13.16
C GLY A 11 -11.94 -17.17 -11.93
N SER A 12 -10.81 -17.43 -11.26
CA SER A 12 -10.74 -18.30 -10.08
C SER A 12 -11.38 -17.69 -8.82
N PHE A 13 -11.64 -16.37 -8.80
CA PHE A 13 -12.31 -15.69 -7.69
C PHE A 13 -13.72 -16.23 -7.43
N THR A 14 -14.43 -16.68 -8.46
CA THR A 14 -15.75 -17.31 -8.28
C THR A 14 -15.65 -18.81 -8.09
N LYS A 15 -14.52 -19.46 -8.35
CA LYS A 15 -14.41 -20.92 -8.27
C LYS A 15 -13.92 -21.38 -6.90
N ASN A 16 -12.89 -20.73 -6.37
CA ASN A 16 -12.02 -21.33 -5.37
C ASN A 16 -11.73 -20.41 -4.17
N PHE A 17 -12.67 -19.54 -3.85
CA PHE A 17 -12.49 -18.47 -2.89
C PHE A 17 -12.84 -18.90 -1.47
N SER A 18 -11.90 -18.71 -0.54
CA SER A 18 -12.08 -19.00 0.89
C SER A 18 -11.13 -18.14 1.71
N TRP A 19 -11.65 -17.10 2.37
CA TRP A 19 -10.86 -16.27 3.31
C TRP A 19 -10.87 -16.80 4.75
N GLY A 20 -11.54 -17.93 4.99
CA GLY A 20 -11.78 -18.41 6.35
C GLY A 20 -12.99 -17.73 6.98
N LYS A 21 -12.94 -17.52 8.29
CA LYS A 21 -14.00 -16.86 9.06
C LYS A 21 -13.79 -15.35 9.09
N LYS A 22 -14.89 -14.59 9.29
CA LYS A 22 -14.86 -13.13 9.32
C LYS A 22 -13.92 -12.57 10.39
N GLU A 23 -13.82 -13.24 11.54
CA GLU A 23 -12.91 -12.87 12.64
C GLU A 23 -11.41 -12.91 12.29
N ASN A 24 -11.03 -13.57 11.20
CA ASN A 24 -9.63 -13.74 10.82
C ASN A 24 -9.18 -12.79 9.71
N GLY A 25 -10.04 -11.86 9.26
CA GLY A 25 -9.70 -10.91 8.19
C GLY A 25 -9.11 -11.61 6.96
N LEU A 26 -7.94 -11.14 6.50
CA LEU A 26 -7.15 -11.78 5.44
C LEU A 26 -5.90 -12.51 5.98
N LEU A 27 -5.95 -13.07 7.19
CA LEU A 27 -4.84 -13.82 7.80
C LEU A 27 -4.28 -14.92 6.90
N LYS A 28 -5.13 -15.65 6.16
CA LYS A 28 -4.65 -16.69 5.23
C LYS A 28 -3.84 -16.12 4.06
N LEU A 29 -4.15 -14.91 3.61
CA LEU A 29 -3.34 -14.21 2.60
C LEU A 29 -1.99 -13.84 3.20
N HIS A 30 -2.00 -13.23 4.38
CA HIS A 30 -0.78 -12.86 5.12
C HIS A 30 0.16 -14.06 5.29
N GLN A 31 -0.37 -15.19 5.78
CA GLN A 31 0.38 -16.44 5.92
C GLN A 31 0.92 -16.97 4.59
N ALA A 32 0.11 -16.97 3.53
CA ALA A 32 0.55 -17.44 2.21
C ALA A 32 1.69 -16.58 1.65
N ILE A 33 1.65 -15.25 1.86
CA ILE A 33 2.74 -14.36 1.45
C ILE A 33 4.00 -14.67 2.26
N ARG A 34 3.90 -14.75 3.59
CA ARG A 34 5.05 -15.06 4.45
C ARG A 34 5.72 -16.38 4.09
N VAL A 35 4.93 -17.44 3.92
CA VAL A 35 5.42 -18.77 3.54
C VAL A 35 6.04 -18.75 2.14
N GLY A 36 5.39 -18.10 1.17
CA GLY A 36 5.84 -18.11 -0.21
C GLY A 36 7.15 -17.33 -0.42
N PHE A 37 7.29 -16.19 0.27
CA PHE A 37 8.51 -15.37 0.27
C PHE A 37 9.56 -15.83 1.29
N ASP A 38 9.24 -16.76 2.19
CA ASP A 38 10.21 -17.37 3.12
C ASP A 38 10.95 -16.34 3.99
N GLY A 39 10.22 -15.32 4.47
CA GLY A 39 10.77 -14.31 5.37
C GLY A 39 11.63 -13.22 4.71
N VAL A 40 11.81 -13.22 3.39
CA VAL A 40 12.63 -12.21 2.68
C VAL A 40 11.79 -11.25 1.83
N THR A 41 12.27 -10.03 1.66
CA THR A 41 11.64 -9.00 0.80
C THR A 41 12.35 -8.89 -0.55
N GLU A 42 12.52 -10.03 -1.20
CA GLU A 42 13.18 -10.18 -2.51
C GLU A 42 12.24 -10.84 -3.53
N ASP A 43 12.52 -10.66 -4.82
CA ASP A 43 11.75 -11.32 -5.87
C ASP A 43 11.94 -12.83 -5.79
N VAL A 44 10.84 -13.58 -5.83
CA VAL A 44 10.86 -15.05 -5.76
C VAL A 44 10.32 -15.66 -7.04
N GLU A 45 10.91 -16.78 -7.47
CA GLU A 45 10.35 -17.52 -8.59
C GLU A 45 8.91 -17.95 -8.27
N ARG A 46 8.01 -17.76 -9.24
CA ARG A 46 6.58 -18.03 -9.09
C ARG A 46 6.31 -19.49 -8.78
N GLU A 47 7.09 -20.41 -9.31
CA GLU A 47 6.97 -21.84 -9.00
C GLU A 47 7.40 -22.16 -7.56
N THR A 48 8.55 -21.63 -7.14
CA THR A 48 9.07 -21.75 -5.78
C THR A 48 8.07 -21.24 -4.75
N PHE A 49 7.51 -20.05 -4.94
CA PHE A 49 6.44 -19.50 -4.08
C PHE A 49 5.27 -20.49 -3.97
N ARG A 50 4.76 -20.96 -5.11
CA ARG A 50 3.58 -21.84 -5.14
C ARG A 50 3.86 -23.18 -4.46
N ASN A 51 5.05 -23.73 -4.62
CA ASN A 51 5.44 -25.00 -4.00
C ASN A 51 5.52 -24.86 -2.47
N ARG A 52 6.11 -23.78 -1.96
CA ARG A 52 6.14 -23.46 -0.52
C ARG A 52 4.74 -23.34 0.06
N VAL A 53 3.87 -22.54 -0.56
CA VAL A 53 2.49 -22.31 -0.08
C VAL A 53 1.65 -23.58 -0.09
N LYS A 54 1.76 -24.40 -1.16
CA LYS A 54 1.03 -25.68 -1.24
C LYS A 54 1.49 -26.69 -0.19
N LYS A 55 2.80 -26.71 0.13
CA LYS A 55 3.36 -27.62 1.15
C LYS A 55 2.72 -27.39 2.53
N GLU A 56 2.38 -26.15 2.84
CA GLU A 56 1.67 -25.76 4.06
C GLU A 56 0.13 -25.91 3.98
N GLY A 57 -0.40 -26.50 2.90
CA GLY A 57 -1.84 -26.68 2.71
C GLY A 57 -2.61 -25.37 2.46
N LEU A 58 -1.92 -24.29 2.11
CA LEU A 58 -2.51 -22.98 1.82
C LEU A 58 -2.85 -22.85 0.33
N LEU A 59 -3.77 -21.92 0.01
CA LEU A 59 -4.19 -21.63 -1.36
C LEU A 59 -3.21 -20.68 -2.03
N ASP A 60 -2.52 -21.15 -3.08
CA ASP A 60 -1.51 -20.39 -3.81
C ASP A 60 -2.12 -19.47 -4.89
N TYR A 61 -3.15 -19.92 -5.58
CA TYR A 61 -3.66 -19.24 -6.78
C TYR A 61 -4.41 -17.94 -6.51
N ILE A 62 -5.01 -17.72 -5.34
CA ILE A 62 -5.67 -16.42 -5.04
C ILE A 62 -4.62 -15.33 -4.79
N PRO A 63 -3.65 -15.50 -3.86
CA PRO A 63 -2.60 -14.50 -3.66
C PRO A 63 -1.90 -14.15 -4.97
N VAL A 64 -1.47 -15.16 -5.71
CA VAL A 64 -0.64 -14.99 -6.91
C VAL A 64 -1.38 -14.32 -8.07
N ASN A 65 -2.69 -14.57 -8.23
CA ASN A 65 -3.44 -14.06 -9.37
C ASN A 65 -4.20 -12.77 -9.10
N PHE A 66 -4.39 -12.36 -7.85
CA PHE A 66 -5.23 -11.18 -7.53
C PHE A 66 -4.54 -10.16 -6.62
N PHE A 67 -3.54 -10.57 -5.85
CA PHE A 67 -2.91 -9.72 -4.85
C PHE A 67 -1.48 -9.41 -5.21
N LEU A 68 -0.68 -10.39 -5.60
CA LEU A 68 0.76 -10.23 -5.79
C LEU A 68 1.13 -9.79 -7.21
N PHE A 69 2.20 -9.01 -7.33
CA PHE A 69 2.70 -8.53 -8.61
C PHE A 69 3.62 -9.56 -9.28
N ASN A 70 3.48 -9.76 -10.58
CA ASN A 70 4.17 -10.78 -11.35
C ASN A 70 4.96 -10.15 -12.51
N SER A 71 6.14 -10.71 -12.76
CA SER A 71 6.99 -10.33 -13.89
C SER A 71 7.64 -11.56 -14.52
N SER A 72 8.21 -11.39 -15.71
CA SER A 72 9.04 -12.37 -16.38
C SER A 72 10.43 -11.78 -16.61
N LYS A 73 11.45 -12.34 -15.95
CA LYS A 73 12.85 -11.89 -16.03
C LYS A 73 13.73 -13.04 -16.51
N GLY A 74 14.60 -12.82 -17.50
CA GLY A 74 15.53 -13.86 -17.99
C GLY A 74 14.86 -15.15 -18.47
N GLY A 75 13.58 -15.09 -18.84
CA GLY A 75 12.78 -16.24 -19.25
C GLY A 75 12.17 -17.08 -18.12
N ALA A 76 12.36 -16.70 -16.86
CA ALA A 76 11.66 -17.26 -15.71
C ALA A 76 10.56 -16.32 -15.20
N ASN A 77 9.56 -16.88 -14.52
CA ASN A 77 8.43 -16.13 -13.98
C ASN A 77 8.67 -15.84 -12.50
N PHE A 78 8.54 -14.59 -12.10
CA PHE A 78 8.77 -14.12 -10.74
C PHE A 78 7.52 -13.50 -10.15
N ILE A 79 7.41 -13.58 -8.83
CA ILE A 79 6.57 -12.74 -8.00
C ILE A 79 7.49 -11.67 -7.41
N ILE A 80 7.12 -10.42 -7.63
CA ILE A 80 7.93 -9.26 -7.29
C ILE A 80 7.60 -8.81 -5.87
N ALA A 81 8.64 -8.57 -5.07
CA ALA A 81 8.46 -8.00 -3.74
C ALA A 81 8.05 -6.52 -3.87
N ASP A 82 6.90 -6.20 -3.31
CA ASP A 82 6.31 -4.85 -3.24
C ASP A 82 5.94 -4.53 -1.79
N GLU A 83 5.35 -3.36 -1.56
CA GLU A 83 4.90 -2.93 -0.23
C GLU A 83 3.98 -3.93 0.49
N LEU A 84 3.12 -4.69 -0.22
CA LEU A 84 2.24 -5.67 0.40
C LEU A 84 3.06 -6.83 0.99
N VAL A 85 4.10 -7.26 0.27
CA VAL A 85 5.05 -8.28 0.73
C VAL A 85 5.84 -7.75 1.92
N PHE A 86 6.38 -6.54 1.82
CA PHE A 86 7.13 -5.92 2.92
C PHE A 86 6.33 -5.87 4.22
N GLN A 87 5.05 -5.46 4.16
CA GLN A 87 4.19 -5.46 5.34
C GLN A 87 3.91 -6.86 5.87
N ALA A 88 3.68 -7.85 5.00
CA ALA A 88 3.44 -9.23 5.43
C ALA A 88 4.65 -9.87 6.14
N ILE A 89 5.86 -9.61 5.64
CA ILE A 89 7.10 -10.18 6.19
C ILE A 89 7.46 -9.56 7.53
N ASN A 90 7.39 -8.24 7.63
CA ASN A 90 7.92 -7.53 8.79
C ASN A 90 6.93 -7.36 9.95
N TRP A 91 5.64 -7.55 9.71
CA TRP A 91 4.60 -7.31 10.71
C TRP A 91 3.67 -8.52 10.88
N ASN A 92 3.12 -8.64 12.08
CA ASN A 92 2.01 -9.54 12.34
C ASN A 92 0.78 -9.12 11.53
N HIS A 93 -0.13 -10.06 11.30
CA HIS A 93 -1.41 -9.78 10.66
C HIS A 93 -2.19 -8.73 11.49
N SER A 94 -2.84 -7.79 10.78
CA SER A 94 -3.59 -6.69 11.38
C SER A 94 -4.63 -6.13 10.41
N ASP A 95 -5.58 -5.33 10.91
CA ASP A 95 -6.55 -4.61 10.09
C ASP A 95 -5.87 -3.69 9.06
N SER A 96 -4.70 -3.13 9.38
CA SER A 96 -3.93 -2.31 8.43
C SER A 96 -3.45 -3.12 7.24
N PHE A 97 -3.00 -4.37 7.48
CA PHE A 97 -2.64 -5.29 6.40
C PHE A 97 -3.87 -5.65 5.56
N ASP A 98 -5.02 -5.90 6.19
CA ASP A 98 -6.25 -6.22 5.47
C ASP A 98 -6.70 -5.08 4.56
N LYS A 99 -6.61 -3.83 5.03
CA LYS A 99 -6.88 -2.61 4.26
C LYS A 99 -5.91 -2.44 3.08
N LEU A 100 -4.61 -2.69 3.30
CA LEU A 100 -3.61 -2.66 2.24
C LEU A 100 -3.89 -3.75 1.18
N ALA A 101 -4.24 -4.95 1.60
CA ALA A 101 -4.54 -6.06 0.71
C ALA A 101 -5.81 -5.81 -0.11
N ILE A 102 -6.89 -5.27 0.48
CA ILE A 102 -8.10 -4.94 -0.29
C ILE A 102 -7.86 -3.77 -1.25
N PHE A 103 -7.02 -2.79 -0.87
CA PHE A 103 -6.54 -1.80 -1.81
C PHE A 103 -5.77 -2.45 -2.97
N ALA A 104 -4.83 -3.35 -2.71
CA ALA A 104 -4.08 -4.08 -3.75
C ALA A 104 -5.01 -4.79 -4.75
N PHE A 105 -6.03 -5.47 -4.22
CA PHE A 105 -7.06 -6.16 -4.99
C PHE A 105 -7.86 -5.18 -5.87
N ASN A 106 -8.36 -4.09 -5.29
CA ASN A 106 -9.14 -3.08 -5.99
C ASN A 106 -8.30 -2.26 -6.98
N PHE A 107 -7.01 -2.09 -6.71
CA PHE A 107 -6.08 -1.48 -7.65
C PHE A 107 -5.91 -2.37 -8.88
N SER A 108 -6.01 -3.70 -8.69
CA SER A 108 -6.07 -4.72 -9.73
C SER A 108 -4.90 -4.64 -10.71
N ARG A 109 -3.69 -4.41 -10.20
CA ARG A 109 -2.45 -4.36 -11.01
C ARG A 109 -1.52 -5.46 -10.53
N VAL A 110 -1.52 -6.60 -11.23
CA VAL A 110 -0.77 -7.81 -10.80
C VAL A 110 0.34 -8.18 -11.77
N GLY A 111 0.62 -7.35 -12.77
CA GLY A 111 1.69 -7.55 -13.74
C GLY A 111 1.46 -8.75 -14.67
N LYS A 112 2.50 -9.18 -15.40
CA LYS A 112 2.41 -10.20 -16.45
C LYS A 112 3.50 -11.24 -16.28
N TRP A 113 3.18 -12.49 -16.56
CA TRP A 113 4.14 -13.59 -16.61
C TRP A 113 4.02 -14.36 -17.94
N ARG A 114 4.99 -15.22 -18.24
CA ARG A 114 4.97 -16.04 -19.45
C ARG A 114 3.74 -16.95 -19.47
N GLY A 115 2.95 -16.84 -20.53
CA GLY A 115 1.70 -17.58 -20.71
C GLY A 115 0.46 -16.89 -20.11
N ALA A 116 0.61 -15.71 -19.49
CA ALA A 116 -0.53 -14.92 -19.02
C ALA A 116 -1.29 -14.28 -20.19
N GLY A 117 -2.62 -14.39 -20.17
CA GLY A 117 -3.51 -13.64 -21.06
C GLY A 117 -3.53 -12.14 -20.71
N PRO A 118 -3.91 -11.25 -21.64
CA PRO A 118 -3.99 -9.80 -21.39
C PRO A 118 -4.86 -9.43 -20.19
N GLU A 119 -5.96 -10.15 -19.97
CA GLU A 119 -6.87 -9.91 -18.84
C GLU A 119 -6.27 -10.25 -17.48
N GLN A 120 -5.19 -11.05 -17.44
CA GLN A 120 -4.55 -11.47 -16.20
C GLN A 120 -3.61 -10.42 -15.64
N ARG A 121 -3.22 -9.42 -16.45
CA ARG A 121 -2.47 -8.24 -15.97
C ARG A 121 -3.32 -7.39 -15.02
N TYR A 122 -4.63 -7.39 -15.25
CA TYR A 122 -5.63 -6.66 -14.47
C TYR A 122 -6.85 -7.53 -14.13
N PRO A 123 -6.71 -8.49 -13.19
CA PRO A 123 -7.64 -9.61 -12.99
C PRO A 123 -8.96 -9.22 -12.30
N ALA A 124 -8.99 -8.09 -11.60
CA ALA A 124 -10.10 -7.61 -10.78
C ALA A 124 -10.63 -6.24 -11.26
N LEU A 125 -10.56 -5.95 -12.56
CA LEU A 125 -11.07 -4.70 -13.13
C LEU A 125 -12.54 -4.42 -12.78
N TRP A 126 -13.37 -5.47 -12.66
CA TRP A 126 -14.75 -5.35 -12.18
C TRP A 126 -14.83 -4.80 -10.74
N ALA A 127 -13.91 -5.17 -9.84
CA ALA A 127 -13.86 -4.65 -8.48
C ALA A 127 -13.31 -3.21 -8.47
N ARG A 128 -12.24 -2.96 -9.23
CA ARG A 128 -11.66 -1.63 -9.44
C ARG A 128 -12.71 -0.62 -9.88
N HIS A 129 -13.47 -0.97 -10.93
CA HIS A 129 -14.52 -0.12 -11.47
C HIS A 129 -15.71 0.01 -10.52
N TYR A 130 -16.05 -1.04 -9.76
CA TYR A 130 -17.07 -0.91 -8.71
C TYR A 130 -16.64 0.13 -7.66
N ILE A 131 -15.40 0.08 -7.16
CA ILE A 131 -14.93 1.08 -6.21
C ILE A 131 -14.90 2.47 -6.84
N LYS A 132 -14.24 2.63 -7.98
CA LYS A 132 -14.10 3.94 -8.63
C LYS A 132 -15.44 4.54 -9.04
N ASP A 133 -16.22 3.81 -9.83
CA ASP A 133 -17.39 4.36 -10.52
C ASP A 133 -18.63 4.36 -9.63
N ARG A 134 -18.75 3.40 -8.71
CA ARG A 134 -19.91 3.27 -7.80
C ARG A 134 -19.61 3.84 -6.42
N VAL A 135 -18.59 3.34 -5.73
CA VAL A 135 -18.34 3.70 -4.31
C VAL A 135 -17.80 5.13 -4.18
N ALA A 136 -16.75 5.49 -4.90
CA ALA A 136 -16.17 6.83 -4.83
C ALA A 136 -17.08 7.86 -5.50
N ASN A 137 -17.44 7.65 -6.76
CA ASN A 137 -18.13 8.67 -7.55
C ASN A 137 -19.63 8.81 -7.27
N GLN A 138 -20.36 7.72 -7.03
CA GLN A 138 -21.82 7.79 -6.81
C GLN A 138 -22.20 7.77 -5.33
N PHE A 139 -21.48 7.00 -4.51
CA PHE A 139 -21.78 6.92 -3.08
C PHE A 139 -20.99 7.90 -2.23
N GLY A 140 -19.92 8.51 -2.76
CA GLY A 140 -19.06 9.40 -1.97
C GLY A 140 -18.41 8.67 -0.79
N TRP A 141 -18.04 7.40 -0.98
CA TRP A 141 -17.54 6.50 0.07
C TRP A 141 -18.54 6.14 1.19
N ASP A 142 -19.85 6.35 0.98
CA ASP A 142 -20.88 5.78 1.85
C ASP A 142 -20.99 4.26 1.67
N THR A 143 -20.17 3.53 2.43
CA THR A 143 -20.05 2.08 2.36
C THR A 143 -21.28 1.32 2.84
N LYS A 144 -22.24 1.97 3.51
CA LYS A 144 -23.51 1.34 3.93
C LYS A 144 -24.38 0.96 2.73
N LYS A 145 -24.17 1.61 1.58
CA LYS A 145 -24.86 1.31 0.31
C LYS A 145 -24.30 0.07 -0.40
N ILE A 146 -23.13 -0.40 0.00
CA ILE A 146 -22.48 -1.57 -0.60
C ILE A 146 -23.20 -2.83 -0.12
N SER A 147 -23.70 -3.61 -1.07
CA SER A 147 -24.31 -4.91 -0.79
C SER A 147 -24.05 -5.88 -1.95
N ALA A 148 -24.20 -7.18 -1.71
CA ALA A 148 -24.12 -8.17 -2.79
C ALA A 148 -25.14 -7.92 -3.91
N ASN A 149 -26.30 -7.33 -3.60
CA ASN A 149 -27.31 -6.99 -4.61
C ASN A 149 -26.87 -5.78 -5.45
N ASP A 150 -26.29 -4.75 -4.82
CA ASP A 150 -25.77 -3.58 -5.54
C ASP A 150 -24.58 -3.95 -6.44
N ILE A 151 -23.63 -4.74 -5.93
CA ILE A 151 -22.50 -5.24 -6.73
C ILE A 151 -22.99 -6.08 -7.91
N GLU A 152 -23.98 -6.96 -7.68
CA GLU A 152 -24.57 -7.78 -8.74
C GLU A 152 -25.23 -6.94 -9.82
N ALA A 153 -26.01 -5.93 -9.43
CA ALA A 153 -26.66 -5.01 -10.35
C ALA A 153 -25.62 -4.23 -11.17
N PHE A 154 -24.56 -3.74 -10.54
CA PHE A 154 -23.46 -3.05 -11.21
C PHE A 154 -22.83 -3.92 -12.30
N VAL A 155 -22.37 -5.13 -11.97
CA VAL A 155 -21.66 -5.98 -12.93
C VAL A 155 -22.58 -6.54 -14.02
N LYS A 156 -23.86 -6.80 -13.74
CA LYS A 156 -24.82 -7.30 -14.76
C LYS A 156 -25.15 -6.25 -15.81
N ASN A 157 -25.15 -4.97 -15.42
CA ASN A 157 -25.51 -3.87 -16.30
C ASN A 157 -24.31 -3.33 -17.09
N ASP A 158 -23.09 -3.81 -16.84
CA ASP A 158 -21.89 -3.40 -17.58
C ASP A 158 -21.55 -4.40 -18.71
N PRO A 159 -21.51 -3.96 -19.98
CA PRO A 159 -21.23 -4.85 -21.10
C PRO A 159 -19.82 -5.45 -21.09
N ARG A 160 -18.87 -4.89 -20.32
CA ARG A 160 -17.51 -5.43 -20.15
C ARG A 160 -17.49 -6.72 -19.33
N TYR A 161 -18.51 -6.98 -18.51
CA TYR A 161 -18.62 -8.19 -17.71
C TYR A 161 -18.94 -9.43 -18.56
N LYS A 162 -17.98 -10.36 -18.66
CA LYS A 162 -18.09 -11.58 -19.50
C LYS A 162 -18.12 -12.86 -18.67
N ALA A 163 -19.12 -13.00 -17.79
CA ALA A 163 -19.34 -14.24 -17.05
C ALA A 163 -20.80 -14.47 -16.63
N LYS A 164 -21.19 -15.74 -16.46
CA LYS A 164 -22.53 -16.13 -15.97
C LYS A 164 -22.66 -16.09 -14.44
N THR A 165 -21.55 -15.87 -13.72
CA THR A 165 -21.46 -16.05 -12.25
C THR A 165 -21.59 -14.75 -11.46
N ALA A 166 -22.39 -13.78 -11.93
CA ALA A 166 -22.54 -12.47 -11.28
C ALA A 166 -22.92 -12.58 -9.79
N ARG A 167 -23.89 -13.46 -9.44
CA ARG A 167 -24.32 -13.65 -8.04
C ARG A 167 -23.20 -14.17 -7.13
N LYS A 168 -22.43 -15.15 -7.62
CA LYS A 168 -21.33 -15.74 -6.85
C LYS A 168 -20.20 -14.72 -6.67
N LEU A 169 -19.90 -13.97 -7.73
CA LEU A 169 -18.94 -12.87 -7.68
C LEU A 169 -19.34 -11.84 -6.62
N SER A 170 -20.58 -11.35 -6.68
CA SER A 170 -21.04 -10.27 -5.82
C SER A 170 -21.09 -10.68 -4.35
N THR A 171 -21.50 -11.90 -4.05
CA THR A 171 -21.50 -12.45 -2.69
C THR A 171 -20.07 -12.58 -2.15
N ASN A 172 -19.14 -13.11 -2.95
CA ASN A 172 -17.73 -13.23 -2.58
C ASN A 172 -17.06 -11.86 -2.38
N LEU A 173 -17.33 -10.91 -3.28
CA LEU A 173 -16.77 -9.56 -3.19
C LEU A 173 -17.30 -8.81 -1.97
N TYR A 174 -18.61 -8.86 -1.74
CA TYR A 174 -19.22 -8.25 -0.56
C TYR A 174 -18.63 -8.82 0.73
N TYR A 175 -18.46 -10.14 0.78
CA TYR A 175 -17.80 -10.80 1.91
C TYR A 175 -16.36 -10.29 2.09
N LEU A 176 -15.56 -10.21 1.02
CA LEU A 176 -14.21 -9.67 1.05
C LEU A 176 -14.17 -8.22 1.58
N TYR A 177 -15.05 -7.35 1.10
CA TYR A 177 -15.14 -5.98 1.60
C TYR A 177 -15.50 -5.92 3.09
N SER A 178 -16.36 -6.83 3.56
CA SER A 178 -16.72 -6.89 4.97
C SER A 178 -15.59 -7.40 5.87
N VAL A 179 -14.76 -8.35 5.42
CA VAL A 179 -13.64 -8.87 6.23
C VAL A 179 -12.39 -8.00 6.14
N SER A 180 -12.30 -7.12 5.13
CA SER A 180 -11.13 -6.26 4.91
C SER A 180 -11.35 -4.82 5.36
N HIS A 181 -12.40 -4.56 6.16
CA HIS A 181 -12.67 -3.25 6.76
C HIS A 181 -12.80 -2.11 5.73
N LEU A 182 -13.42 -2.37 4.58
CA LEU A 182 -13.60 -1.34 3.53
C LEU A 182 -14.37 -0.11 4.06
N SER A 183 -15.20 -0.28 5.09
CA SER A 183 -15.91 0.83 5.77
C SER A 183 -14.98 1.96 6.20
N ASP A 184 -13.76 1.63 6.58
CA ASP A 184 -12.82 2.56 7.21
C ASP A 184 -12.17 3.48 6.17
N PHE A 185 -12.27 3.14 4.88
CA PHE A 185 -11.80 3.98 3.77
C PHE A 185 -12.60 5.29 3.66
N SER A 186 -13.76 5.38 4.31
CA SER A 186 -14.54 6.63 4.41
C SER A 186 -13.88 7.69 5.30
N THR A 187 -12.81 7.37 6.03
CA THR A 187 -12.07 8.39 6.80
C THR A 187 -11.44 9.45 5.90
N ASN A 188 -11.50 10.71 6.35
CA ASN A 188 -10.83 11.83 5.72
C ASN A 188 -9.40 12.07 6.25
N ARG A 189 -8.97 11.35 7.30
CA ARG A 189 -7.64 11.47 7.89
C ARG A 189 -6.62 10.57 7.21
N VAL A 190 -5.34 10.91 7.32
CA VAL A 190 -4.26 9.99 6.95
C VAL A 190 -4.15 8.92 8.02
N GLU A 191 -4.09 7.66 7.59
CA GLU A 191 -3.85 6.49 8.43
C GLU A 191 -2.68 5.69 7.86
N ARG A 192 -2.01 4.89 8.70
CA ARG A 192 -0.82 4.12 8.30
C ARG A 192 -1.06 3.24 7.08
N TRP A 193 -2.18 2.52 7.03
CA TRP A 193 -2.53 1.68 5.88
C TRP A 193 -2.64 2.48 4.58
N TRP A 194 -3.12 3.73 4.64
CA TRP A 194 -3.26 4.59 3.46
C TRP A 194 -1.90 5.02 2.92
N VAL A 195 -0.95 5.29 3.83
CA VAL A 195 0.44 5.57 3.50
C VAL A 195 1.09 4.36 2.81
N ASP A 196 0.83 3.15 3.29
CA ASP A 196 1.30 1.91 2.65
C ASP A 196 0.63 1.68 1.28
N CYS A 197 -0.65 2.01 1.12
CA CYS A 197 -1.33 1.95 -0.17
C CYS A 197 -0.68 2.83 -1.23
N LEU A 198 -0.20 4.03 -0.85
CA LEU A 198 0.51 4.92 -1.77
C LEU A 198 1.82 4.29 -2.26
N PHE A 199 2.62 3.74 -1.35
CA PHE A 199 3.86 3.05 -1.69
C PHE A 199 3.60 1.83 -2.58
N LEU A 200 2.57 1.04 -2.27
CA LEU A 200 2.14 -0.09 -3.10
C LEU A 200 1.73 0.35 -4.51
N ALA A 201 0.98 1.45 -4.61
CA ALA A 201 0.53 1.98 -5.89
C ALA A 201 1.72 2.38 -6.75
N LEU A 202 2.69 3.10 -6.18
CA LEU A 202 3.91 3.51 -6.88
C LEU A 202 4.77 2.31 -7.29
N ASP A 203 5.02 1.36 -6.38
CA ASP A 203 5.75 0.12 -6.68
C ASP A 203 5.16 -0.54 -7.93
N ARG A 204 3.84 -0.74 -7.93
CA ARG A 204 3.14 -1.45 -9.01
C ARG A 204 3.02 -0.64 -10.29
N LEU A 205 2.84 0.68 -10.21
CA LEU A 205 2.77 1.51 -11.41
C LEU A 205 4.11 1.51 -12.14
N ILE A 206 5.21 1.67 -11.39
CA ILE A 206 6.56 1.71 -11.96
C ILE A 206 6.93 0.34 -12.53
N GLU A 207 6.75 -0.75 -11.76
CA GLU A 207 7.06 -2.09 -12.25
C GLU A 207 6.20 -2.48 -13.45
N ASP A 208 4.94 -2.07 -13.49
CA ASP A 208 4.04 -2.33 -14.63
C ASP A 208 4.46 -1.56 -15.89
N GLN A 209 5.01 -0.35 -15.76
CA GLN A 209 5.59 0.38 -16.90
C GLN A 209 6.89 -0.27 -17.39
N LYS A 210 7.73 -0.78 -16.48
CA LYS A 210 8.94 -1.54 -16.85
C LYS A 210 8.62 -2.79 -17.66
N LEU A 211 7.48 -3.45 -17.41
CA LEU A 211 7.02 -4.58 -18.25
C LEU A 211 6.80 -4.19 -19.72
N ASP A 212 6.53 -2.92 -19.98
CA ASP A 212 6.35 -2.36 -21.32
C ASP A 212 7.62 -1.65 -21.83
N GLY A 213 8.76 -1.79 -21.13
CA GLY A 213 10.04 -1.20 -21.50
C GLY A 213 10.13 0.31 -21.22
N ILE A 214 9.28 0.84 -20.35
CA ILE A 214 9.23 2.26 -20.02
C ILE A 214 9.80 2.47 -18.62
N ASP A 215 10.93 3.17 -18.54
CA ASP A 215 11.47 3.65 -17.28
C ASP A 215 10.79 4.95 -16.85
N ILE A 216 10.47 5.03 -15.56
CA ILE A 216 9.79 6.17 -14.94
C ILE A 216 10.75 6.82 -13.94
N ASP A 217 11.08 8.09 -14.20
CA ASP A 217 11.81 8.93 -13.26
C ASP A 217 10.93 9.44 -12.10
N GLY A 218 11.58 9.93 -11.04
CA GLY A 218 10.90 10.47 -9.86
C GLY A 218 10.01 11.68 -10.13
N ALA A 219 10.33 12.51 -11.14
CA ALA A 219 9.53 13.69 -11.48
C ALA A 219 8.13 13.32 -12.00
N ARG A 220 7.97 12.10 -12.54
CA ARG A 220 6.70 11.60 -13.08
C ARG A 220 5.83 10.89 -12.04
N TYR A 221 6.32 10.60 -10.84
CA TYR A 221 5.58 9.81 -9.82
C TYR A 221 4.22 10.40 -9.46
N ALA A 222 4.13 11.71 -9.23
CA ALA A 222 2.86 12.37 -8.95
C ALA A 222 1.85 12.20 -10.10
N SER A 223 2.31 12.39 -11.35
CA SER A 223 1.44 12.28 -12.53
C SER A 223 0.91 10.87 -12.76
N ILE A 224 1.75 9.84 -12.58
CA ILE A 224 1.32 8.45 -12.78
C ILE A 224 0.35 8.02 -11.69
N LEU A 225 0.55 8.49 -10.45
CA LEU A 225 -0.32 8.18 -9.33
C LEU A 225 -1.69 8.82 -9.54
N ALA A 226 -1.73 10.10 -9.92
CA ALA A 226 -2.97 10.81 -10.26
C ALA A 226 -3.74 10.12 -11.40
N ASN A 227 -3.04 9.77 -12.49
CA ASN A 227 -3.64 9.09 -13.65
C ASN A 227 -4.09 7.66 -13.34
N SER A 228 -3.56 7.04 -12.27
CA SER A 228 -3.93 5.70 -11.85
C SER A 228 -5.27 5.63 -11.11
N ASN A 229 -5.94 6.78 -10.86
CA ASN A 229 -7.13 6.87 -10.01
C ASN A 229 -6.86 6.41 -8.57
N PHE A 230 -5.65 6.63 -8.05
CA PHE A 230 -5.27 6.28 -6.69
C PHE A 230 -6.21 6.92 -5.66
N GLY A 231 -6.53 8.22 -5.82
CA GLY A 231 -7.45 8.94 -4.94
C GLY A 231 -8.84 8.28 -4.88
N ASP A 232 -9.39 7.84 -6.01
CA ASP A 232 -10.71 7.20 -6.06
C ASP A 232 -10.71 5.78 -5.45
N LEU A 233 -9.54 5.13 -5.37
CA LEU A 233 -9.40 3.75 -4.90
C LEU A 233 -8.91 3.64 -3.45
N SER A 234 -8.35 4.72 -2.90
CA SER A 234 -7.70 4.75 -1.58
C SER A 234 -8.56 5.41 -0.49
N GLY A 235 -9.83 5.68 -0.75
CA GLY A 235 -10.77 6.20 0.25
C GLY A 235 -11.23 7.63 -0.01
N GLN A 236 -11.90 8.21 0.97
CA GLN A 236 -12.40 9.58 0.86
C GLN A 236 -11.23 10.56 0.75
N ARG A 237 -11.25 11.39 -0.29
CA ARG A 237 -10.25 12.43 -0.53
C ARG A 237 -10.36 13.54 0.51
N SER A 238 -9.22 14.12 0.89
CA SER A 238 -9.13 15.27 1.79
C SER A 238 -7.89 16.09 1.48
N VAL A 239 -7.88 17.35 1.93
CA VAL A 239 -6.70 18.23 1.82
C VAL A 239 -5.50 17.64 2.57
N GLU A 240 -5.75 16.96 3.69
CA GLU A 240 -4.70 16.29 4.47
C GLU A 240 -3.99 15.21 3.65
N LYS A 241 -4.76 14.34 2.96
CA LYS A 241 -4.24 13.31 2.07
C LYS A 241 -3.53 13.89 0.86
N ASP A 242 -4.09 14.92 0.24
CA ASP A 242 -3.49 15.61 -0.91
C ASP A 242 -2.12 16.24 -0.56
N LEU A 243 -1.95 16.76 0.66
CA LEU A 243 -0.67 17.28 1.15
C LEU A 243 0.30 16.15 1.53
N ALA A 244 -0.19 15.11 2.22
CA ALA A 244 0.60 13.95 2.60
C ALA A 244 1.18 13.22 1.37
N GLU A 245 0.41 13.11 0.28
CA GLU A 245 0.85 12.50 -0.98
C GLU A 245 2.16 13.11 -1.49
N LYS A 246 2.31 14.43 -1.43
CA LYS A 246 3.54 15.13 -1.88
C LYS A 246 4.76 14.71 -1.05
N HIS A 247 4.61 14.70 0.28
CA HIS A 247 5.69 14.32 1.19
C HIS A 247 6.06 12.84 1.05
N LEU A 248 5.06 11.99 0.85
CA LEU A 248 5.27 10.55 0.69
C LEU A 248 5.90 10.18 -0.65
N ILE A 249 5.57 10.88 -1.74
CA ILE A 249 6.26 10.73 -3.03
C ILE A 249 7.73 11.12 -2.90
N ALA A 250 8.03 12.23 -2.21
CA ALA A 250 9.39 12.65 -1.96
C ALA A 250 10.17 11.61 -1.13
N LEU A 251 9.55 11.05 -0.08
CA LEU A 251 10.12 9.95 0.70
C LEU A 251 10.37 8.70 -0.15
N TYR A 252 9.38 8.30 -0.95
CA TYR A 252 9.46 7.13 -1.82
C TYR A 252 10.61 7.26 -2.84
N ASP A 253 10.72 8.41 -3.51
CA ASP A 253 11.82 8.68 -4.42
C ASP A 253 13.16 8.71 -3.67
N ALA A 254 13.24 9.44 -2.55
CA ALA A 254 14.46 9.52 -1.75
C ALA A 254 14.99 8.13 -1.36
N CYS A 255 14.12 7.22 -0.94
CA CYS A 255 14.47 5.84 -0.57
C CYS A 255 14.84 4.93 -1.76
N GLY A 256 14.74 5.40 -3.01
CA GLY A 256 15.11 4.61 -4.20
C GLY A 256 13.96 3.78 -4.79
N SER A 257 12.71 4.19 -4.57
CA SER A 257 11.52 3.47 -5.06
C SER A 257 11.45 2.03 -4.53
N ARG A 258 11.10 1.04 -5.37
CA ARG A 258 11.06 -0.39 -5.00
C ARG A 258 12.41 -0.93 -4.56
N GLU A 259 13.51 -0.40 -5.11
CA GLU A 259 14.87 -0.84 -4.76
C GLU A 259 15.24 -0.51 -3.30
N ARG A 260 14.37 0.22 -2.57
CA ARG A 260 14.46 0.40 -1.11
C ARG A 260 14.57 -0.91 -0.32
N PHE A 261 14.13 -2.04 -0.89
CA PHE A 261 14.23 -3.35 -0.25
C PHE A 261 15.62 -3.99 -0.39
N SER A 262 16.50 -3.45 -1.23
CA SER A 262 17.89 -3.88 -1.36
C SER A 262 18.82 -2.95 -0.58
N GLU A 263 19.46 -3.47 0.47
CA GLU A 263 20.43 -2.67 1.25
C GLU A 263 21.55 -2.12 0.38
N GLU A 264 22.02 -2.88 -0.61
CA GLU A 264 23.07 -2.48 -1.53
C GLU A 264 22.67 -1.23 -2.33
N HIS A 265 21.52 -1.27 -3.00
CA HIS A 265 21.01 -0.13 -3.77
C HIS A 265 20.75 1.10 -2.87
N VAL A 266 20.27 0.89 -1.65
CA VAL A 266 20.07 1.98 -0.69
C VAL A 266 21.40 2.60 -0.26
N ARG A 267 22.45 1.79 -0.09
CA ARG A 267 23.79 2.29 0.25
C ARG A 267 24.38 3.13 -0.88
N GLU A 268 24.32 2.63 -2.11
CA GLU A 268 24.76 3.36 -3.30
C GLU A 268 24.03 4.69 -3.43
N ARG A 269 22.71 4.67 -3.27
CA ARG A 269 21.88 5.89 -3.37
C ARG A 269 22.21 6.90 -2.28
N THR A 270 22.44 6.44 -1.06
CA THR A 270 22.79 7.29 0.07
C THR A 270 24.13 7.99 -0.16
N ALA A 271 25.14 7.26 -0.67
CA ALA A 271 26.44 7.84 -1.02
C ALA A 271 26.35 8.91 -2.13
N VAL A 272 25.37 8.81 -3.02
CA VAL A 272 25.11 9.82 -4.06
C VAL A 272 24.36 11.04 -3.52
N LYS A 273 23.47 10.87 -2.54
CA LYS A 273 22.54 11.92 -2.08
C LYS A 273 23.02 12.70 -0.86
N ILE A 274 23.88 12.10 -0.04
CA ILE A 274 24.34 12.68 1.22
C ILE A 274 25.86 12.63 1.22
N GLU A 275 26.49 13.81 1.25
CA GLU A 275 27.94 13.94 1.35
C GLU A 275 28.40 13.47 2.74
N ASP A 276 29.59 12.84 2.81
CA ASP A 276 30.26 12.43 4.04
C ASP A 276 29.44 11.52 5.00
N VAL A 277 28.70 10.54 4.46
CA VAL A 277 27.94 9.59 5.28
C VAL A 277 28.84 8.58 5.99
N GLU A 278 28.85 8.63 7.31
CA GLU A 278 29.32 7.54 8.16
C GLU A 278 28.21 6.48 8.34
N TRP A 279 28.46 5.27 7.83
CA TRP A 279 27.56 4.15 8.02
C TRP A 279 27.74 3.54 9.42
N VAL A 280 26.74 3.73 10.27
CA VAL A 280 26.69 3.03 11.55
C VAL A 280 26.12 1.63 11.31
N LEU A 281 26.96 0.60 11.50
CA LEU A 281 26.50 -0.78 11.60
C LEU A 281 25.58 -0.89 12.82
N ALA A 282 24.30 -1.17 12.56
CA ALA A 282 23.31 -1.33 13.62
C ALA A 282 23.00 -2.81 13.84
N ASN A 283 22.83 -3.18 15.12
CA ASN A 283 22.55 -4.56 15.52
C ASN A 283 21.08 -4.97 15.31
N ASP A 284 20.15 -4.00 15.19
CA ASP A 284 18.73 -4.27 14.98
C ASP A 284 18.37 -4.09 13.50
N VAL A 285 17.90 -5.16 12.85
CA VAL A 285 17.55 -5.18 11.43
C VAL A 285 16.08 -4.87 11.16
N ARG A 286 15.26 -4.65 12.20
CA ARG A 286 13.83 -4.39 12.06
C ARG A 286 13.56 -3.05 11.34
N PRO A 287 12.43 -2.93 10.61
CA PRO A 287 12.02 -1.67 10.02
C PRO A 287 11.87 -0.54 11.04
N GLN A 288 12.15 0.68 10.60
CA GLN A 288 11.99 1.90 11.39
C GLN A 288 10.79 2.71 10.90
N GLY A 289 10.33 3.66 11.72
CA GLY A 289 9.27 4.60 11.33
C GLY A 289 9.85 5.90 10.79
N ALA A 290 9.35 6.37 9.65
CA ALA A 290 9.58 7.71 9.13
C ALA A 290 8.30 8.54 9.33
N VAL A 291 8.37 9.53 10.22
CA VAL A 291 7.25 10.41 10.56
C VAL A 291 7.47 11.81 10.00
N HIS A 292 6.47 12.36 9.31
CA HIS A 292 6.58 13.72 8.80
C HIS A 292 6.43 14.72 9.95
N PRO A 293 7.33 15.70 10.09
CA PRO A 293 7.35 16.62 11.22
C PRO A 293 6.05 17.43 11.38
N THR A 294 5.46 17.89 10.28
CA THR A 294 4.28 18.77 10.33
C THR A 294 2.96 18.02 10.37
N ASN A 295 2.96 16.70 10.12
CA ASN A 295 1.79 15.85 10.23
C ASN A 295 2.20 14.47 10.74
N PRO A 296 2.14 14.22 12.06
CA PRO A 296 2.54 12.94 12.64
C PRO A 296 1.72 11.73 12.18
N ARG A 297 0.56 11.94 11.54
CA ARG A 297 -0.22 10.85 10.92
C ARG A 297 0.42 10.33 9.64
N VAL A 298 1.30 11.10 9.01
CA VAL A 298 2.15 10.66 7.91
C VAL A 298 3.32 9.88 8.49
N LEU A 299 3.03 8.64 8.85
CA LEU A 299 3.99 7.68 9.40
C LEU A 299 4.12 6.49 8.45
N LYS A 300 5.33 6.27 7.92
CA LYS A 300 5.66 5.13 7.06
C LYS A 300 6.65 4.19 7.76
N SER A 301 6.35 2.90 7.79
CA SER A 301 7.40 1.91 8.10
C SER A 301 8.32 1.75 6.89
N ILE A 302 9.63 1.94 7.08
CA ILE A 302 10.64 1.86 6.02
C ILE A 302 11.71 0.81 6.37
N PRO A 303 12.35 0.18 5.37
CA PRO A 303 13.57 -0.58 5.62
C PRO A 303 14.59 0.27 6.37
N ARG A 304 15.29 -0.32 7.34
CA ARG A 304 16.23 0.41 8.19
C ARG A 304 17.30 1.16 7.39
N ALA A 305 17.81 0.54 6.32
CA ALA A 305 18.80 1.14 5.44
C ALA A 305 18.35 2.51 4.89
N CYS A 306 17.05 2.74 4.76
CA CYS A 306 16.49 3.98 4.25
C CYS A 306 16.43 5.13 5.28
N ALA A 307 16.80 4.92 6.54
CA ALA A 307 16.64 5.91 7.60
C ALA A 307 17.31 7.26 7.29
N MET A 308 18.53 7.24 6.76
CA MET A 308 19.26 8.46 6.39
C MET A 308 18.62 9.17 5.20
N LEU A 309 18.18 8.42 4.18
CA LEU A 309 17.47 8.97 3.03
C LEU A 309 16.11 9.58 3.43
N ALA A 310 15.43 8.98 4.40
CA ALA A 310 14.19 9.52 4.94
C ALA A 310 14.42 10.83 5.72
N LYS A 311 15.51 10.94 6.50
CA LYS A 311 15.94 12.22 7.10
C LYS A 311 16.25 13.27 6.04
N TYR A 312 16.98 12.89 4.99
CA TYR A 312 17.24 13.75 3.83
C TYR A 312 15.93 14.22 3.15
N ALA A 313 14.91 13.37 3.11
CA ALA A 313 13.57 13.70 2.60
C ALA A 313 12.72 14.56 3.57
N GLY A 314 13.26 14.95 4.72
CA GLY A 314 12.59 15.81 5.71
C GLY A 314 11.74 15.06 6.74
N PHE A 315 11.93 13.75 6.91
CA PHE A 315 11.23 12.95 7.92
C PHE A 315 12.07 12.78 9.19
N GLU A 316 11.41 12.65 10.34
CA GLU A 316 12.03 12.20 11.57
C GLU A 316 11.98 10.67 11.65
N ILE A 317 13.01 10.06 12.24
CA ILE A 317 13.09 8.60 12.38
C ILE A 317 12.77 8.22 13.81
N ILE A 318 11.87 7.25 13.95
CA ILE A 318 11.54 6.60 15.21
C ILE A 318 11.96 5.13 15.14
N GLU A 319 12.36 4.57 16.28
CA GLU A 319 12.85 3.20 16.36
C GLU A 319 11.71 2.18 16.23
N ALA A 320 12.07 0.91 15.98
CA ALA A 320 11.10 -0.17 15.76
C ALA A 320 10.12 -0.34 16.93
N ASP A 321 10.59 -0.23 18.17
CA ASP A 321 9.76 -0.38 19.38
C ASP A 321 8.78 0.80 19.55
N GLU A 322 9.20 2.01 19.17
CA GLU A 322 8.35 3.21 19.18
C GLU A 322 7.29 3.16 18.08
N LEU A 323 7.63 2.58 16.92
CA LEU A 323 6.72 2.42 15.80
C LEU A 323 5.50 1.54 16.11
N GLU A 324 5.67 0.51 16.96
CA GLU A 324 4.56 -0.36 17.39
C GLU A 324 3.56 0.37 18.31
N GLN A 325 4.06 1.28 19.13
CA GLN A 325 3.28 1.99 20.15
C GLN A 325 2.98 3.44 19.75
N PHE A 326 3.23 3.79 18.49
CA PHE A 326 3.21 5.17 18.04
C PHE A 326 1.82 5.79 18.19
N ASP A 327 1.78 6.93 18.86
CA ASP A 327 0.59 7.76 19.03
C ASP A 327 0.87 9.15 18.43
N PRO A 328 0.20 9.53 17.33
CA PRO A 328 0.40 10.82 16.67
C PRO A 328 0.21 12.02 17.61
N ASP A 329 -0.72 11.92 18.57
CA ASP A 329 -1.05 13.02 19.48
C ASP A 329 0.03 13.17 20.55
N LYS A 330 0.53 12.06 21.10
CA LYS A 330 1.67 12.09 22.05
C LYS A 330 2.94 12.60 21.36
N PHE A 331 3.22 12.12 20.15
CA PHE A 331 4.37 12.58 19.37
C PHE A 331 4.31 14.09 19.12
N ALA A 332 3.16 14.63 18.73
CA ALA A 332 2.98 16.07 18.54
C ALA A 332 3.27 16.89 19.81
N VAL A 333 2.80 16.40 20.97
CA VAL A 333 3.01 17.06 22.27
C VAL A 333 4.49 17.05 22.65
N GLU A 334 5.15 15.90 22.57
CA GLU A 334 6.56 15.76 22.94
C GLU A 334 7.48 16.58 22.04
N ARG A 335 7.21 16.57 20.73
CA ARG A 335 7.92 17.39 19.75
C ARG A 335 7.76 18.88 20.02
N THR A 336 6.53 19.32 20.31
CA THR A 336 6.25 20.73 20.66
C THR A 336 7.04 21.13 21.90
N ARG A 337 7.11 20.27 22.92
CA ARG A 337 7.90 20.53 24.14
C ARG A 337 9.40 20.63 23.83
N ARG A 338 9.93 19.75 22.99
CA ARG A 338 11.35 19.77 22.56
C ARG A 338 11.70 21.07 21.85
N ILE A 339 10.91 21.46 20.84
CA ILE A 339 11.13 22.70 20.08
C ILE A 339 11.05 23.93 21.00
N LEU A 340 10.11 23.96 21.95
CA LEU A 340 10.02 25.06 22.91
C LEU A 340 11.21 25.11 23.88
N ALA A 341 11.79 23.96 24.24
CA ALA A 341 13.01 23.90 25.03
C ALA A 341 14.21 24.45 24.24
N GLU A 342 14.38 24.02 22.99
CA GLU A 342 15.44 24.51 22.09
C GLU A 342 15.34 26.03 21.87
N LEU A 343 14.13 26.56 21.65
CA LEU A 343 13.91 28.01 21.50
C LEU A 343 14.28 28.78 22.78
N ARG A 344 13.96 28.23 23.95
CA ARG A 344 14.35 28.82 25.24
C ARG A 344 15.87 28.83 25.42
N GLU A 345 16.55 27.74 25.05
CA GLU A 345 18.02 27.66 25.07
C GLU A 345 18.66 28.68 24.11
N GLN A 346 18.00 29.00 23.00
CA GLN A 346 18.42 30.02 22.04
C GLN A 346 18.03 31.46 22.46
N ASN A 347 17.52 31.67 23.68
CA ASN A 347 16.98 32.95 24.17
C ASN A 347 15.84 33.54 23.31
N ILE A 348 15.14 32.69 22.54
CA ILE A 348 13.95 33.08 21.79
C ILE A 348 12.74 32.85 22.68
N VAL A 349 12.05 33.92 23.10
CA VAL A 349 10.84 33.81 23.91
C VAL A 349 9.62 33.62 22.99
N PRO A 350 8.98 32.44 22.99
CA PRO A 350 7.79 32.22 22.18
C PRO A 350 6.61 33.00 22.75
N ASN A 351 5.83 33.68 21.90
CA ASN A 351 4.63 34.44 22.30
C ASN A 351 3.44 33.54 22.70
N MET A 352 3.55 32.22 22.59
CA MET A 352 2.52 31.25 22.95
C MET A 352 3.13 30.03 23.66
N SER A 353 2.38 29.50 24.62
CA SER A 353 2.71 28.25 25.33
C SER A 353 2.35 27.00 24.50
N ALA A 354 2.93 25.85 24.88
CA ALA A 354 2.63 24.56 24.26
C ALA A 354 1.13 24.21 24.30
N GLU A 355 0.45 24.54 25.41
CA GLU A 355 -0.97 24.27 25.61
C GLU A 355 -1.86 25.12 24.70
N GLU A 356 -1.48 26.38 24.43
CA GLU A 356 -2.19 27.27 23.52
C GLU A 356 -2.05 26.84 22.06
N LEU A 357 -0.85 26.42 21.64
CA LEU A 357 -0.60 25.83 20.32
C LEU A 357 -1.42 24.54 20.11
N LEU A 358 -1.46 23.66 21.12
CA LEU A 358 -2.20 22.40 21.05
C LEU A 358 -3.72 22.61 20.96
N LYS A 359 -4.28 23.61 21.66
CA LYS A 359 -5.69 23.98 21.54
C LYS A 359 -6.06 24.40 20.12
N LEU A 360 -5.21 25.21 19.48
CA LEU A 360 -5.43 25.66 18.09
C LEU A 360 -5.37 24.51 17.06
N THR A 361 -4.58 23.46 17.33
CA THR A 361 -4.47 22.29 16.45
C THR A 361 -5.56 21.21 16.68
N ARG A 362 -6.22 21.21 17.84
CA ARG A 362 -7.29 20.25 18.18
C ARG A 362 -8.69 20.65 17.70
N GLU A 363 -8.92 21.93 17.41
CA GLU A 363 -10.23 22.47 16.99
C GLU A 363 -10.45 22.52 15.46
N LYS A 364 -9.74 21.72 14.65
CA LYS A 364 -9.95 21.66 13.18
C LYS A 364 -10.12 20.26 12.57
#